data_AF-A0AAW1UHV0-F1
#
_entry.id   AF-A0AAW1UHV0-F1
#
_cell.length_a   1.000
_cell.length_b   1.000
_cell.length_c   1.000
_cell.angle_alpha   90.00
_cell.angle_beta   90.00
_cell.angle_gamma   90.00
#
_symmetry.space_group_name_H-M   'P 1'
#
loop_
_entity.id
_entity.type
_entity.pdbx_description
1 polymer ?
#
loop_
_entity_poly.entity_id
_entity_poly.type
_entity_poly.pdbx_seq_one_letter_code
_entity_poly.pdbx_strand_id
1 'polypeptide(L)'
;MTEGIKSYAVVEFNEIMNNKIVVELVPIGWLTENGSMCLWPPKKDEDKVKEWVELEIGPYETWIKYPIKIISKAKDYAQGLRRLKKSFKTNDVESTDSESKTTKNTELMLLSSQNVSRLLSQQQPLNKNENNQGHTESSNDSNFSSELLGGEGDSPNDNFVADKSEEAALDGIAEPKGIKNYDELAKYLQNVICTEMAKVKKSVNYTIGQQVKKILEVVQQSGDAPSKQKAWTIVGADLPYGDSASFVAFDESLKDNEDKRNALTEIFQMVSAGCTKYEDDVHKIMEKMINKEVQLQYSGCGRKVKGVGKKSFKETETYQIMEKFLMAKYQKSNGKIGVITAVSNFLSGAKDREGGRAQRNKYK
;
A
#
# COMPACT_ATOMS: atom_id res chain seq x y z
N MET A 1 -47.99 6.51 2.61
CA MET A 1 -46.55 6.82 2.52
C MET A 1 -45.88 5.57 2.00
N THR A 2 -45.51 5.54 0.73
CA THR A 2 -44.79 4.39 0.15
C THR A 2 -43.39 4.38 0.77
N GLU A 3 -43.12 3.44 1.68
CA GLU A 3 -41.75 3.12 2.06
C GLU A 3 -40.99 2.82 0.77
N GLY A 4 -40.08 3.71 0.39
CA GLY A 4 -39.28 3.53 -0.82
C GLY A 4 -38.54 2.20 -0.73
N ILE A 5 -38.60 1.41 -1.80
CA ILE A 5 -37.89 0.14 -1.90
C ILE A 5 -36.42 0.43 -1.59
N LYS A 6 -35.91 -0.22 -0.55
CA LYS A 6 -34.51 -0.13 -0.15
C LYS A 6 -33.72 -1.09 -1.04
N SER A 7 -32.65 -0.61 -1.68
CA SER A 7 -31.81 -1.43 -2.56
C SER A 7 -30.47 -1.80 -1.93
N TYR A 8 -30.06 -1.11 -0.86
CA TYR A 8 -28.75 -1.30 -0.23
C TYR A 8 -28.85 -1.43 1.30
N ALA A 9 -27.82 -2.02 1.90
CA ALA A 9 -27.63 -2.12 3.34
C ALA A 9 -26.16 -1.88 3.72
N VAL A 10 -25.95 -1.13 4.80
CA VAL A 10 -24.67 -1.05 5.50
C VAL A 10 -24.64 -2.17 6.52
N VAL A 11 -23.65 -3.05 6.42
CA VAL A 11 -23.57 -4.27 7.23
C VAL A 11 -22.25 -4.31 7.98
N GLU A 12 -22.33 -4.78 9.22
CA GLU A 12 -21.20 -5.09 10.09
C GLU A 12 -20.99 -6.60 10.05
N PHE A 13 -19.78 -7.05 9.71
CA PHE A 13 -19.45 -8.47 9.80
C PHE A 13 -19.07 -8.80 11.24
N ASN A 14 -19.58 -9.93 11.76
CA ASN A 14 -19.35 -10.35 13.16
C ASN A 14 -17.90 -10.79 13.44
N GLU A 15 -16.99 -10.63 12.49
CA GLU A 15 -15.59 -10.98 12.63
C GLU A 15 -14.78 -9.78 13.16
N ILE A 16 -14.12 -9.98 14.30
CA ILE A 16 -13.20 -9.00 14.90
C ILE A 16 -11.81 -9.24 14.31
N MET A 17 -11.25 -8.23 13.67
CA MET A 17 -9.95 -8.32 13.01
C MET A 17 -8.99 -7.25 13.51
N ASN A 18 -7.87 -7.65 14.10
CA ASN A 18 -6.89 -6.73 14.72
C ASN A 18 -7.54 -5.76 15.73
N ASN A 19 -8.48 -6.23 16.57
CA ASN A 19 -9.33 -5.43 17.45
C ASN A 19 -10.27 -4.43 16.74
N LYS A 20 -10.54 -4.60 15.43
CA LYS A 20 -11.42 -3.70 14.65
C LYS A 20 -12.60 -4.44 14.02
N ILE A 21 -13.72 -3.74 13.93
CA ILE A 21 -14.99 -4.20 13.36
C ILE A 21 -15.01 -3.86 11.86
N VAL A 22 -15.47 -4.79 11.03
CA VAL A 22 -15.56 -4.62 9.56
C VAL A 22 -16.96 -4.17 9.17
N VAL A 23 -17.05 -3.01 8.51
CA VAL A 23 -18.32 -2.43 8.04
C VAL A 23 -18.26 -2.12 6.56
N GLU A 24 -19.27 -2.54 5.80
CA GLU A 24 -19.30 -2.41 4.33
C GLU A 24 -20.71 -2.12 3.78
N LEU A 25 -20.79 -1.59 2.55
CA LEU A 25 -22.05 -1.38 1.83
C LEU A 25 -22.31 -2.53 0.84
N VAL A 26 -23.50 -3.14 0.92
CA VAL A 26 -23.91 -4.25 0.05
C VAL A 26 -25.32 -4.03 -0.52
N PRO A 27 -25.62 -4.56 -1.72
CA PRO A 27 -27.00 -4.66 -2.21
C PRO A 27 -27.83 -5.57 -1.30
N ILE A 28 -29.12 -5.28 -1.14
CA ILE A 28 -30.01 -6.16 -0.36
C ILE A 28 -30.12 -7.55 -0.98
N GLY A 29 -29.96 -7.68 -2.30
CA GLY A 29 -29.92 -8.97 -2.98
C GLY A 29 -28.75 -9.88 -2.57
N TRP A 30 -27.75 -9.36 -1.84
CA TRP A 30 -26.66 -10.17 -1.29
C TRP A 30 -27.01 -10.74 0.09
N LEU A 31 -28.09 -10.27 0.71
CA LEU A 31 -28.51 -10.70 2.04
C LEU A 31 -29.40 -11.93 1.94
N THR A 32 -29.31 -12.81 2.93
CA THR A 32 -30.29 -13.88 3.10
C THR A 32 -31.65 -13.33 3.53
N GLU A 33 -32.73 -14.07 3.29
CA GLU A 33 -34.11 -13.64 3.60
C GLU A 33 -34.31 -13.21 5.06
N ASN A 34 -33.60 -13.86 5.98
CA ASN A 34 -33.62 -13.55 7.42
C ASN A 34 -32.71 -12.36 7.82
N GLY A 35 -31.94 -11.80 6.88
CA GLY A 35 -31.05 -10.66 7.10
C GLY A 35 -29.86 -10.91 8.03
N SER A 36 -29.56 -12.17 8.39
CA SER A 36 -28.48 -12.51 9.32
C SER A 36 -27.16 -12.88 8.64
N MET A 37 -27.18 -13.13 7.31
CA MET A 37 -26.02 -13.52 6.54
C MET A 37 -25.91 -12.68 5.26
N CYS A 38 -24.68 -12.47 4.79
CA CYS A 38 -24.36 -11.81 3.53
C CYS A 38 -23.56 -12.77 2.64
N LEU A 39 -23.98 -12.92 1.39
CA LEU A 39 -23.23 -13.59 0.34
C LEU A 39 -22.13 -12.65 -0.15
N TRP A 40 -20.89 -13.13 -0.14
CA TRP A 40 -19.72 -12.35 -0.51
C TRP A 40 -18.88 -13.11 -1.55
N PRO A 41 -18.34 -12.41 -2.57
CA PRO A 41 -17.60 -13.06 -3.64
C PRO A 41 -16.26 -13.67 -3.17
N PRO A 42 -15.78 -14.71 -3.88
CA PRO A 42 -14.51 -15.33 -3.57
C PRO A 42 -13.34 -14.37 -3.83
N LYS A 43 -12.22 -14.59 -3.13
CA LYS A 43 -11.01 -13.75 -3.17
C LYS A 43 -10.50 -13.36 -4.56
N LYS A 44 -10.65 -14.25 -5.54
CA LYS A 44 -10.21 -14.02 -6.92
C LYS A 44 -10.99 -12.90 -7.64
N ASP A 45 -12.16 -12.53 -7.15
CA ASP A 45 -13.08 -11.55 -7.74
C ASP A 45 -13.25 -10.31 -6.84
N GLU A 46 -12.34 -10.11 -5.88
CA GLU A 46 -12.38 -9.03 -4.89
C GLU A 46 -12.28 -7.63 -5.49
N ASP A 47 -11.50 -7.49 -6.56
CA ASP A 47 -11.35 -6.26 -7.32
C ASP A 47 -12.65 -5.80 -8.00
N LYS A 48 -13.58 -6.73 -8.25
CA LYS A 48 -14.87 -6.47 -8.89
C LYS A 48 -15.98 -6.12 -7.91
N VAL A 49 -15.78 -6.34 -6.59
CA VAL A 49 -16.79 -6.10 -5.55
C VAL A 49 -17.41 -4.71 -5.68
N LYS A 50 -16.58 -3.67 -5.80
CA LYS A 50 -17.07 -2.29 -5.86
C LYS A 50 -17.98 -2.06 -7.06
N GLU A 51 -17.56 -2.57 -8.22
CA GLU A 51 -18.35 -2.51 -9.45
C GLU A 51 -19.66 -3.29 -9.30
N TRP A 52 -19.62 -4.47 -8.70
CA TRP A 52 -20.80 -5.31 -8.50
C TRP A 52 -21.80 -4.74 -7.51
N VAL A 53 -21.33 -4.07 -6.45
CA VAL A 53 -22.20 -3.33 -5.53
C VAL A 53 -22.86 -2.18 -6.28
N GLU A 54 -22.10 -1.39 -7.05
CA GLU A 54 -22.62 -0.22 -7.77
C GLU A 54 -23.60 -0.58 -8.90
N LEU A 55 -23.40 -1.73 -9.55
CA LEU A 55 -24.26 -2.26 -10.61
C LEU A 55 -25.36 -3.21 -10.11
N GLU A 56 -25.48 -3.42 -8.79
CA GLU A 56 -26.42 -4.36 -8.16
C GLU A 56 -26.36 -5.79 -8.74
N ILE A 57 -25.15 -6.24 -9.10
CA ILE A 57 -24.95 -7.60 -9.63
C ILE A 57 -25.23 -8.59 -8.51
N GLY A 58 -26.16 -9.51 -8.75
CA GLY A 58 -26.56 -10.53 -7.78
C GLY A 58 -25.47 -11.56 -7.48
N PRO A 59 -25.59 -12.29 -6.36
CA PRO A 59 -24.62 -13.30 -5.97
C PRO A 59 -24.60 -14.50 -6.94
N TYR A 60 -23.40 -15.00 -7.24
CA TYR A 60 -23.23 -16.26 -7.97
C TYR A 60 -23.21 -17.45 -6.99
N GLU A 61 -23.43 -18.66 -7.51
CA GLU A 61 -23.38 -19.91 -6.72
C GLU A 61 -22.05 -20.14 -5.99
N THR A 62 -20.98 -19.48 -6.45
CA THR A 62 -19.62 -19.59 -5.89
C THR A 62 -19.36 -18.65 -4.71
N TRP A 63 -20.34 -17.83 -4.32
CA TRP A 63 -20.19 -16.86 -3.23
C TRP A 63 -20.37 -17.52 -1.86
N ILE A 64 -19.64 -17.03 -0.87
CA ILE A 64 -19.57 -17.60 0.48
C ILE A 64 -20.44 -16.76 1.41
N LYS A 65 -21.13 -17.38 2.37
CA LYS A 65 -22.00 -16.71 3.33
C LYS A 65 -21.25 -16.32 4.60
N TYR A 66 -21.45 -15.09 5.05
CA TYR A 66 -20.82 -14.57 6.26
C TYR A 66 -21.86 -13.98 7.22
N PRO A 67 -21.70 -14.20 8.55
CA PRO A 67 -22.61 -13.64 9.54
C PRO A 67 -22.44 -12.14 9.65
N ILE A 68 -23.57 -11.43 9.61
CA ILE A 68 -23.60 -9.98 9.65
C ILE A 68 -24.63 -9.44 10.64
N LYS A 69 -24.47 -8.17 10.97
CA LYS A 69 -25.45 -7.31 11.61
C LYS A 69 -25.73 -6.12 10.70
N ILE A 70 -26.99 -5.91 10.33
CA ILE A 70 -27.38 -4.76 9.52
C ILE A 70 -27.35 -3.50 10.39
N ILE A 71 -26.57 -2.50 9.99
CA ILE A 71 -26.48 -1.21 10.67
C ILE A 71 -27.56 -0.26 10.17
N SER A 72 -27.75 -0.17 8.85
CA SER A 72 -28.80 0.66 8.24
C SER A 72 -29.12 0.21 6.83
N LYS A 73 -30.29 0.56 6.31
CA LYS A 73 -30.68 0.31 4.90
C LYS A 73 -30.75 1.61 4.12
N ALA A 74 -30.50 1.58 2.81
CA ALA A 74 -30.55 2.76 1.94
C ALA A 74 -31.34 2.46 0.65
N LYS A 75 -31.97 3.50 0.10
CA LYS A 75 -32.75 3.43 -1.14
C LYS A 75 -31.88 3.40 -2.40
N ASP A 76 -30.70 4.00 -2.33
CA ASP A 76 -29.78 4.12 -3.46
C ASP A 76 -28.33 4.07 -2.96
N TYR A 77 -27.40 3.80 -3.89
CA TYR A 77 -25.97 3.65 -3.60
C TYR A 77 -25.37 4.92 -2.97
N ALA A 78 -25.75 6.10 -3.46
CA ALA A 78 -25.25 7.37 -2.95
C ALA A 78 -25.66 7.60 -1.48
N GLN A 79 -26.90 7.27 -1.12
CA GLN A 79 -27.40 7.30 0.25
C GLN A 79 -26.70 6.24 1.11
N GLY A 80 -26.50 5.04 0.57
CA GLY A 80 -25.75 3.96 1.23
C GLY A 80 -24.33 4.39 1.59
N LEU A 81 -23.62 5.02 0.66
CA LEU A 81 -22.26 5.50 0.87
C LEU A 81 -22.20 6.64 1.92
N ARG A 82 -23.19 7.53 1.94
CA ARG A 82 -23.31 8.54 3.00
C ARG A 82 -23.52 7.91 4.38
N ARG A 83 -24.40 6.90 4.47
CA ARG A 83 -24.67 6.15 5.72
C ARG A 83 -23.47 5.34 6.19
N LEU A 84 -22.76 4.68 5.27
CA LEU A 84 -21.50 3.99 5.55
C LEU A 84 -20.46 4.97 6.12
N LYS A 85 -20.27 6.14 5.51
CA LYS A 85 -19.36 7.17 6.04
C LYS A 85 -19.80 7.67 7.43
N LYS A 86 -21.11 7.73 7.70
CA LYS A 86 -21.67 8.16 8.99
C LYS A 86 -21.50 7.09 10.07
N SER A 87 -21.56 5.80 9.75
CA SER A 87 -21.37 4.71 10.74
C SER A 87 -19.99 4.72 11.39
N PHE A 88 -18.97 5.29 10.74
CA PHE A 88 -17.66 5.50 11.35
C PHE A 88 -17.61 6.66 12.37
N LYS A 89 -18.63 7.54 12.38
CA LYS A 89 -18.63 8.78 13.18
C LYS A 89 -19.64 8.75 14.33
N THR A 90 -20.77 8.08 14.16
CA THR A 90 -21.89 8.11 15.11
C THR A 90 -22.58 6.75 15.21
N ASN A 91 -23.04 6.36 16.40
CA ASN A 91 -23.79 5.11 16.63
C ASN A 91 -25.20 5.12 16.01
N ASP A 92 -25.75 6.29 15.68
CA ASP A 92 -27.07 6.43 15.08
C ASP A 92 -26.98 6.86 13.61
N VAL A 93 -27.15 5.89 12.72
CA VAL A 93 -27.05 6.05 11.26
C VAL A 93 -28.42 6.32 10.63
N GLU A 94 -29.52 6.20 11.39
CA GLU A 94 -30.88 6.33 10.88
C GLU A 94 -31.43 7.75 10.94
N SER A 95 -30.87 8.61 11.80
CA SER A 95 -31.41 9.96 12.02
C SER A 95 -31.16 10.92 10.85
N THR A 96 -32.27 11.41 10.29
CA THR A 96 -32.38 12.58 9.43
C THR A 96 -32.25 13.83 10.30
N ASP A 97 -31.30 14.70 9.95
CA ASP A 97 -31.20 16.11 10.33
C ASP A 97 -31.29 16.44 11.83
N SER A 98 -30.23 16.11 12.59
CA SER A 98 -29.84 16.81 13.84
C SER A 98 -28.50 16.27 14.34
N GLU A 99 -27.51 17.15 14.48
CA GLU A 99 -26.19 16.80 15.02
C GLU A 99 -26.26 16.62 16.54
N SER A 100 -25.98 15.41 17.02
CA SER A 100 -25.56 15.20 18.40
C SER A 100 -24.37 14.24 18.45
N LYS A 101 -23.29 14.71 19.07
CA LYS A 101 -22.03 13.98 19.23
C LYS A 101 -22.18 13.02 20.41
N THR A 102 -22.02 11.72 20.18
CA THR A 102 -21.81 10.75 21.25
C THR A 102 -20.65 9.84 20.88
N THR A 103 -19.61 9.93 21.72
CA THR A 103 -18.30 9.31 21.57
C THR A 103 -18.35 7.83 21.92
N LYS A 104 -17.91 6.95 21.01
CA LYS A 104 -17.38 5.63 21.37
C LYS A 104 -15.94 5.53 20.92
N ASN A 105 -15.12 5.05 21.85
CA ASN A 105 -13.68 4.86 21.75
C ASN A 105 -13.39 3.42 21.26
N THR A 106 -13.84 3.11 20.04
CA THR A 106 -13.57 1.82 19.39
C THR A 106 -13.29 2.11 17.92
N GLU A 107 -12.06 1.83 17.50
CA GLU A 107 -11.49 2.26 16.23
C GLU A 107 -12.11 1.44 15.07
N LEU A 108 -13.17 1.97 14.45
CA LEU A 108 -13.82 1.37 13.28
C LEU A 108 -12.95 1.58 12.04
N MET A 109 -12.66 0.52 11.28
CA MET A 109 -11.81 0.60 10.08
C MET A 109 -12.68 0.46 8.82
N LEU A 110 -12.62 1.47 7.94
CA LEU A 110 -13.11 1.33 6.57
C LEU A 110 -12.09 0.47 5.81
N LEU A 111 -12.41 -0.80 5.61
CA LEU A 111 -11.63 -1.61 4.66
C LEU A 111 -12.05 -1.15 3.26
N SER A 112 -11.07 -0.85 2.40
CA SER A 112 -11.36 -0.84 0.98
C SER A 112 -11.83 -2.24 0.60
N SER A 113 -12.82 -2.33 -0.27
CA SER A 113 -13.35 -3.59 -0.82
C SER A 113 -12.26 -4.60 -1.24
N GLN A 114 -11.05 -4.09 -1.52
CA GLN A 114 -9.81 -4.79 -1.85
C GLN A 114 -9.18 -5.63 -0.71
N ASN A 115 -9.73 -5.61 0.51
CA ASN A 115 -9.19 -6.41 1.63
C ASN A 115 -10.19 -7.38 2.27
N VAL A 116 -11.48 -7.26 2.00
CA VAL A 116 -12.53 -8.08 2.65
C VAL A 116 -12.42 -9.55 2.23
N SER A 117 -12.21 -9.82 0.94
CA SER A 117 -12.13 -11.20 0.43
C SER A 117 -10.80 -11.86 0.78
N ARG A 118 -9.73 -11.09 0.97
CA ARG A 118 -8.46 -11.61 1.52
C ARG A 118 -8.60 -12.11 2.96
N LEU A 119 -9.46 -11.48 3.74
CA LEU A 119 -9.71 -11.79 5.16
C LEU A 119 -10.69 -12.97 5.30
N LEU A 120 -11.78 -12.94 4.54
CA LEU A 120 -12.85 -13.93 4.56
C LEU A 120 -12.47 -15.31 3.97
N SER A 121 -11.37 -15.38 3.21
CA SER A 121 -10.85 -16.61 2.58
C SER A 121 -9.85 -17.38 3.44
N GLN A 122 -9.50 -16.89 4.63
CA GLN A 122 -8.45 -17.51 5.46
C GLN A 122 -8.93 -18.58 6.44
N GLN A 123 -10.24 -18.82 6.66
CA GLN A 123 -10.71 -19.97 7.45
C GLN A 123 -11.98 -20.63 6.88
N GLN A 124 -12.05 -21.96 7.07
CA GLN A 124 -13.04 -22.87 6.47
C GLN A 124 -14.48 -22.68 6.98
N PRO A 125 -15.49 -23.09 6.19
CA PRO A 125 -16.87 -23.23 6.67
C PRO A 125 -16.95 -24.27 7.79
N LEU A 126 -17.60 -23.91 8.90
CA LEU A 126 -17.96 -24.84 9.97
C LEU A 126 -18.94 -25.89 9.42
N ASN A 127 -18.41 -27.05 9.05
CA ASN A 127 -19.19 -28.25 8.87
C ASN A 127 -19.29 -28.96 10.23
N LYS A 128 -20.54 -29.16 10.66
CA LYS A 128 -21.08 -29.96 11.77
C LYS A 128 -20.07 -30.73 12.64
N ASN A 129 -20.09 -30.44 13.94
CA ASN A 129 -20.32 -31.47 14.96
C ASN A 129 -20.80 -30.83 16.27
N GLU A 130 -22.05 -31.12 16.62
CA GLU A 130 -22.57 -31.03 17.98
C GLU A 130 -21.88 -32.10 18.83
N ASN A 131 -21.29 -31.71 19.97
CA ASN A 131 -21.65 -32.26 21.29
C ASN A 131 -20.74 -31.76 22.44
N ASN A 132 -21.44 -31.25 23.47
CA ASN A 132 -21.15 -31.22 24.92
C ASN A 132 -19.96 -30.41 25.46
N GLN A 133 -20.24 -29.32 26.19
CA GLN A 133 -20.35 -29.20 27.68
C GLN A 133 -18.96 -29.25 28.35
N GLY A 134 -18.53 -28.34 29.23
CA GLY A 134 -19.13 -27.24 29.99
C GLY A 134 -18.12 -26.84 31.11
N HIS A 135 -18.44 -25.80 31.89
CA HIS A 135 -17.78 -25.36 33.15
C HIS A 135 -16.41 -24.65 33.05
N THR A 136 -16.04 -23.67 33.89
CA THR A 136 -16.64 -22.53 34.63
C THR A 136 -15.45 -21.83 35.33
N GLU A 137 -15.43 -20.50 35.31
CA GLU A 137 -14.99 -19.54 36.36
C GLU A 137 -13.59 -19.57 37.03
N SER A 138 -13.22 -18.33 37.43
CA SER A 138 -12.28 -17.90 38.49
C SER A 138 -10.85 -17.55 38.04
N SER A 139 -10.54 -16.27 37.82
CA SER A 139 -10.12 -15.26 38.82
C SER A 139 -8.73 -15.52 39.42
N ASN A 140 -7.79 -14.61 39.16
CA ASN A 140 -7.05 -13.94 40.23
C ASN A 140 -6.21 -12.78 39.68
N ASP A 141 -6.55 -11.59 40.18
CA ASP A 141 -5.70 -10.40 40.22
C ASP A 141 -4.59 -10.58 41.26
N SER A 142 -3.40 -10.06 40.96
CA SER A 142 -2.55 -9.49 42.00
C SER A 142 -1.75 -8.29 41.47
N ASN A 143 -2.08 -7.14 42.05
CA ASN A 143 -1.28 -5.91 42.09
C ASN A 143 0.11 -6.16 42.67
N PHE A 144 1.13 -5.47 42.16
CA PHE A 144 2.13 -4.84 43.03
C PHE A 144 2.80 -3.63 42.35
N SER A 145 3.03 -2.60 43.16
CA SER A 145 3.27 -1.20 42.81
C SER A 145 4.69 -0.84 42.40
N SER A 146 4.77 0.37 41.83
CA SER A 146 5.92 1.20 41.48
C SER A 146 7.03 1.33 42.54
N GLU A 147 8.28 1.46 42.07
CA GLU A 147 9.20 2.47 42.62
C GLU A 147 10.21 2.95 41.57
N LEU A 148 10.45 4.26 41.61
CA LEU A 148 11.32 5.08 40.78
C LEU A 148 12.68 5.21 41.48
N LEU A 149 13.75 5.39 40.70
CA LEU A 149 15.04 6.10 40.91
C LEU A 149 16.03 5.46 39.91
N GLY A 150 16.58 6.16 38.91
CA GLY A 150 17.50 7.29 39.03
C GLY A 150 18.92 6.78 38.72
N GLY A 151 19.53 7.19 37.60
CA GLY A 151 20.90 6.82 37.27
C GLY A 151 21.29 7.10 35.82
N GLU A 152 22.16 8.10 35.66
CA GLU A 152 22.79 8.56 34.42
C GLU A 152 23.77 7.53 33.82
N GLY A 153 24.11 7.70 32.54
CA GLY A 153 25.46 7.44 32.05
C GLY A 153 25.65 6.33 31.01
N ASP A 154 26.15 6.77 29.86
CA ASP A 154 26.98 6.06 28.87
C ASP A 154 26.36 5.05 27.88
N SER A 155 26.39 5.50 26.61
CA SER A 155 26.56 4.65 25.43
C SER A 155 27.85 3.82 25.53
N PRO A 156 27.85 2.63 24.94
CA PRO A 156 28.58 2.52 23.68
C PRO A 156 27.81 1.81 22.57
N ASN A 157 27.87 2.49 21.44
CA ASN A 157 27.87 2.00 20.06
C ASN A 157 28.33 0.53 19.93
N ASP A 158 27.45 -0.37 19.49
CA ASP A 158 27.84 -1.70 19.02
C ASP A 158 27.35 -1.95 17.60
N ASN A 159 28.34 -2.19 16.75
CA ASN A 159 28.24 -2.43 15.32
C ASN A 159 27.48 -3.74 15.05
N PHE A 160 26.31 -3.64 14.42
CA PHE A 160 25.64 -4.81 13.84
C PHE A 160 26.36 -5.20 12.53
N VAL A 161 27.41 -5.99 12.67
CA VAL A 161 28.06 -6.70 11.55
C VAL A 161 27.10 -7.78 11.08
N ALA A 162 26.51 -7.59 9.91
CA ALA A 162 25.74 -8.63 9.22
C ALA A 162 26.71 -9.65 8.63
N ASP A 163 26.94 -10.73 9.37
CA ASP A 163 27.66 -11.89 8.89
C ASP A 163 26.85 -12.61 7.79
N LYS A 164 27.55 -12.97 6.71
CA LYS A 164 27.05 -13.64 5.51
C LYS A 164 27.50 -15.09 5.55
N SER A 165 26.64 -15.97 6.03
CA SER A 165 26.62 -17.43 5.81
C SER A 165 25.49 -17.94 6.73
N GLU A 166 24.52 -18.75 6.36
CA GLU A 166 24.48 -19.94 5.53
C GLU A 166 22.99 -20.14 5.17
N GLU A 167 22.64 -20.15 3.88
CA GLU A 167 21.30 -20.54 3.43
C GLU A 167 21.32 -22.03 3.09
N ALA A 168 21.00 -22.87 4.07
CA ALA A 168 20.66 -24.27 3.85
C ALA A 168 19.15 -24.44 4.03
N ALA A 169 18.49 -24.93 2.98
CA ALA A 169 17.07 -25.26 2.97
C ALA A 169 16.75 -26.31 4.03
N LEU A 170 15.75 -26.05 4.89
CA LEU A 170 15.25 -27.01 5.87
C LEU A 170 13.75 -27.21 5.68
N ASP A 171 13.45 -28.29 4.96
CA ASP A 171 12.13 -28.87 4.75
C ASP A 171 11.93 -30.03 5.76
N GLY A 172 10.75 -30.10 6.38
CA GLY A 172 10.22 -31.23 7.17
C GLY A 172 11.08 -31.82 8.30
N ILE A 173 10.81 -31.46 9.57
CA ILE A 173 11.30 -32.24 10.72
C ILE A 173 10.38 -33.46 10.90
N ALA A 174 10.87 -34.65 10.53
CA ALA A 174 10.22 -35.92 10.85
C ALA A 174 10.44 -36.29 12.33
N GLU A 175 9.41 -36.84 12.99
CA GLU A 175 9.52 -37.32 14.37
C GLU A 175 10.61 -38.41 14.51
N PRO A 176 11.53 -38.29 15.50
CA PRO A 176 12.61 -39.25 15.64
C PRO A 176 12.08 -40.56 16.25
N LYS A 177 12.01 -41.62 15.44
CA LYS A 177 11.87 -42.99 15.92
C LYS A 177 13.26 -43.50 16.34
N GLY A 178 13.48 -43.62 17.65
CA GLY A 178 14.59 -44.39 18.23
C GLY A 178 15.86 -43.61 18.58
N ILE A 179 15.77 -42.60 19.45
CA ILE A 179 16.93 -41.92 20.04
C ILE A 179 17.58 -42.85 21.06
N LYS A 180 18.89 -43.13 20.92
CA LYS A 180 19.57 -44.17 21.73
C LYS A 180 20.43 -43.62 22.87
N ASN A 181 20.76 -42.33 22.88
CA ASN A 181 21.54 -41.71 23.94
C ASN A 181 21.18 -40.22 24.17
N TYR A 182 21.64 -39.68 25.30
CA TYR A 182 21.35 -38.29 25.71
C TYR A 182 21.99 -37.24 24.79
N ASP A 183 23.13 -37.53 24.16
CA ASP A 183 23.80 -36.60 23.22
C ASP A 183 23.00 -36.42 21.92
N GLU A 184 22.41 -37.49 21.39
CA GLU A 184 21.51 -37.46 20.24
C GLU A 184 20.21 -36.71 20.57
N LEU A 185 19.68 -36.90 21.77
CA LEU A 185 18.52 -36.15 22.25
C LEU A 185 18.82 -34.65 22.37
N ALA A 186 19.98 -34.30 22.94
CA ALA A 186 20.40 -32.91 23.09
C ALA A 186 20.60 -32.22 21.74
N LYS A 187 21.24 -32.88 20.78
CA LYS A 187 21.40 -32.36 19.40
C LYS A 187 20.07 -32.21 18.68
N TYR A 188 19.16 -33.17 18.82
CA TYR A 188 17.83 -33.07 18.25
C TYR A 188 17.05 -31.88 18.83
N LEU A 189 17.01 -31.75 20.16
CA LEU A 189 16.34 -30.64 20.84
C LEU A 189 16.95 -29.29 20.47
N GLN A 190 18.28 -29.20 20.40
CA GLN A 190 18.97 -27.99 19.96
C GLN A 190 18.55 -27.60 18.54
N ASN A 191 18.45 -28.57 17.63
CA ASN A 191 18.07 -28.32 16.25
C ASN A 191 16.60 -27.90 16.11
N VAL A 192 15.69 -28.50 16.90
CA VAL A 192 14.28 -28.10 16.98
C VAL A 192 14.16 -26.67 17.50
N ILE A 193 14.84 -26.34 18.60
CA ILE A 193 14.82 -24.99 19.20
C ILE A 193 15.36 -23.96 18.20
N CYS A 194 16.50 -24.23 17.56
CA CYS A 194 17.07 -23.33 16.55
C CYS A 194 16.13 -23.14 15.36
N THR A 195 15.46 -24.19 14.91
CA THR A 195 14.50 -24.12 13.80
C THR A 195 13.26 -23.29 14.17
N GLU A 196 12.69 -23.52 15.35
CA GLU A 196 11.55 -22.73 15.83
C GLU A 196 11.94 -21.28 16.09
N MET A 197 13.12 -21.02 16.64
CA MET A 197 13.64 -19.65 16.78
C MET A 197 13.85 -18.95 15.44
N ALA A 198 14.29 -19.66 14.40
CA ALA A 198 14.42 -19.10 13.06
C ALA A 198 13.04 -18.74 12.46
N LYS A 199 12.02 -19.57 12.68
CA LYS A 199 10.63 -19.28 12.28
C LYS A 199 10.08 -18.05 13.01
N VAL A 200 10.27 -17.99 14.34
CA VAL A 200 9.86 -16.82 15.16
C VAL A 200 10.59 -15.56 14.69
N LYS A 201 11.91 -15.61 14.48
CA LYS A 201 12.70 -14.48 13.96
C LYS A 201 12.15 -13.98 12.62
N LYS A 202 11.81 -14.89 11.69
CA LYS A 202 11.24 -14.52 10.38
C LYS A 202 9.86 -13.87 10.52
N SER A 203 9.00 -14.40 11.40
CA SER A 203 7.67 -13.86 11.68
C SER A 203 7.74 -12.47 12.34
N VAL A 204 8.62 -12.30 13.32
CA VAL A 204 8.85 -11.02 14.00
C VAL A 204 9.41 -10.00 13.02
N ASN A 205 10.43 -10.35 12.23
CA ASN A 205 10.98 -9.46 11.22
C ASN A 205 9.95 -9.05 10.16
N TYR A 206 9.08 -9.99 9.74
CA TYR A 206 7.98 -9.67 8.84
C TYR A 206 6.99 -8.69 9.48
N THR A 207 6.60 -8.95 10.73
CA THR A 207 5.67 -8.11 11.47
C THR A 207 6.23 -6.70 11.68
N ILE A 208 7.50 -6.59 12.08
CA ILE A 208 8.21 -5.32 12.21
C ILE A 208 8.27 -4.62 10.85
N GLY A 209 8.63 -5.31 9.77
CA GLY A 209 8.66 -4.72 8.42
C GLY A 209 7.29 -4.17 7.98
N GLN A 210 6.20 -4.84 8.35
CA GLN A 210 4.84 -4.39 8.07
C GLN A 210 4.42 -3.21 8.97
N GLN A 211 4.83 -3.20 10.24
CA GLN A 211 4.59 -2.07 11.14
C GLN A 211 5.39 -0.84 10.71
N VAL A 212 6.65 -1.00 10.29
CA VAL A 212 7.47 0.09 9.73
C VAL A 212 6.83 0.66 8.46
N LYS A 213 6.28 -0.17 7.57
CA LYS A 213 5.53 0.31 6.40
C LYS A 213 4.28 1.10 6.78
N LYS A 214 3.49 0.61 7.74
CA LYS A 214 2.33 1.33 8.25
C LYS A 214 2.72 2.66 8.88
N ILE A 215 3.80 2.70 9.67
CA ILE A 215 4.32 3.94 10.23
C ILE A 215 4.78 4.88 9.12
N LEU A 216 5.47 4.37 8.09
CA LEU A 216 5.89 5.17 6.94
C LEU A 216 4.69 5.74 6.17
N GLU A 217 3.64 4.95 5.98
CA GLU A 217 2.37 5.38 5.36
C GLU A 217 1.64 6.42 6.21
N VAL A 218 1.58 6.24 7.53
CA VAL A 218 0.97 7.20 8.45
C VAL A 218 1.79 8.50 8.49
N VAL A 219 3.11 8.44 8.55
CA VAL A 219 4.00 9.61 8.51
C VAL A 219 3.87 10.36 7.17
N GLN A 220 3.68 9.65 6.06
CA GLN A 220 3.40 10.25 4.74
C GLN A 220 1.99 10.87 4.61
N GLN A 221 1.06 10.50 5.50
CA GLN A 221 -0.31 11.02 5.57
C GLN A 221 -0.47 12.13 6.62
N SER A 222 0.32 12.11 7.70
CA SER A 222 0.30 13.11 8.77
C SER A 222 1.24 14.29 8.51
N GLY A 223 2.15 14.18 7.53
CA GLY A 223 2.96 15.28 7.02
C GLY A 223 2.39 15.85 5.71
N ASP A 224 1.69 16.97 5.82
CA ASP A 224 1.33 17.93 4.77
C ASP A 224 0.45 17.48 3.58
N ALA A 225 -0.86 17.69 3.72
CA ALA A 225 -1.74 17.96 2.58
C ALA A 225 -1.55 19.37 1.96
N PRO A 226 -1.14 20.44 2.70
CA PRO A 226 -0.91 21.76 2.10
C PRO A 226 0.39 21.89 1.27
N SER A 227 1.45 21.13 1.60
CA SER A 227 2.76 21.30 0.93
C SER A 227 2.83 20.63 -0.44
N LYS A 228 2.17 19.47 -0.62
CA LYS A 228 2.13 18.75 -1.89
C LYS A 228 1.55 19.63 -3.01
N GLN A 229 0.42 20.29 -2.77
CA GLN A 229 -0.21 21.20 -3.75
C GLN A 229 0.66 22.44 -4.05
N LYS A 230 1.45 22.89 -3.06
CA LYS A 230 2.29 24.09 -3.15
C LYS A 230 3.46 23.90 -4.12
N ALA A 231 4.17 22.77 -4.05
CA ALA A 231 5.31 22.51 -4.93
C ALA A 231 4.92 22.47 -6.42
N TRP A 232 3.81 21.80 -6.76
CA TRP A 232 3.27 21.78 -8.13
C TRP A 232 2.85 23.17 -8.62
N THR A 233 2.31 24.00 -7.74
CA THR A 233 1.93 25.38 -8.07
C THR A 233 3.17 26.25 -8.36
N ILE A 234 4.27 26.03 -7.63
CA ILE A 234 5.53 26.77 -7.80
C ILE A 234 6.23 26.39 -9.12
N VAL A 235 6.26 25.10 -9.45
CA VAL A 235 6.93 24.58 -10.66
C VAL A 235 6.12 24.87 -11.94
N GLY A 236 4.79 24.89 -11.82
CA GLY A 236 3.85 25.06 -12.93
C GLY A 236 2.90 23.87 -12.99
N ALA A 237 1.60 24.12 -13.02
CA ALA A 237 0.56 23.11 -12.91
C ALA A 237 0.44 22.21 -14.17
N ASP A 238 1.04 22.59 -15.29
CA ASP A 238 0.85 21.95 -16.61
C ASP A 238 1.88 20.85 -16.92
N LEU A 239 2.22 20.03 -15.92
CA LEU A 239 3.06 18.85 -16.10
C LEU A 239 2.23 17.61 -16.51
N PRO A 240 2.68 16.79 -17.48
CA PRO A 240 3.94 16.86 -18.21
C PRO A 240 3.92 17.89 -19.35
N TYR A 241 5.08 18.47 -19.67
CA TYR A 241 5.20 19.44 -20.76
C TYR A 241 4.90 18.80 -22.12
N GLY A 242 3.95 19.43 -22.82
CA GLY A 242 3.42 18.98 -24.10
C GLY A 242 4.31 19.33 -25.29
N ASP A 243 4.97 20.48 -25.23
CA ASP A 243 5.71 21.06 -26.35
C ASP A 243 7.11 21.53 -25.94
N SER A 244 8.00 21.63 -26.94
CA SER A 244 9.40 21.97 -26.69
C SER A 244 9.60 23.42 -26.24
N ALA A 245 8.71 24.36 -26.58
CA ALA A 245 8.89 25.77 -26.22
C ALA A 245 8.58 25.97 -24.73
N SER A 246 7.47 25.41 -24.25
CA SER A 246 7.09 25.43 -22.85
C SER A 246 8.13 24.75 -21.96
N PHE A 247 8.65 23.60 -22.38
CA PHE A 247 9.71 22.92 -21.62
C PHE A 247 11.01 23.74 -21.55
N VAL A 248 11.45 24.36 -22.65
CA VAL A 248 12.66 25.21 -22.66
C VAL A 248 12.47 26.44 -21.78
N ALA A 249 11.33 27.12 -21.88
CA ALA A 249 11.03 28.29 -21.04
C ALA A 249 11.00 27.91 -19.54
N PHE A 250 10.43 26.75 -19.22
CA PHE A 250 10.46 26.21 -17.87
C PHE A 250 11.89 25.94 -17.41
N ASP A 251 12.69 25.21 -18.20
CA ASP A 251 14.05 24.81 -17.84
C ASP A 251 14.98 26.02 -17.66
N GLU A 252 14.85 27.04 -18.53
CA GLU A 252 15.55 28.30 -18.38
C GLU A 252 15.17 29.03 -17.09
N SER A 253 13.88 28.98 -16.70
CA SER A 253 13.42 29.60 -15.45
C SER A 253 13.98 28.94 -14.18
N LEU A 254 14.60 27.76 -14.29
CA LEU A 254 15.23 27.08 -13.14
C LEU A 254 16.61 27.65 -12.80
N LYS A 255 17.31 28.30 -13.74
CA LYS A 255 18.69 28.76 -13.54
C LYS A 255 18.82 29.75 -12.38
N ASP A 256 17.87 30.67 -12.29
CA ASP A 256 17.91 31.79 -11.34
C ASP A 256 16.81 31.71 -10.27
N ASN A 257 16.09 30.60 -10.18
CA ASN A 257 14.95 30.46 -9.27
C ASN A 257 15.11 29.28 -8.31
N GLU A 258 15.67 29.57 -7.13
CA GLU A 258 15.92 28.57 -6.09
C GLU A 258 14.63 27.91 -5.58
N ASP A 259 13.53 28.67 -5.45
CA ASP A 259 12.23 28.15 -5.03
C ASP A 259 11.71 27.07 -6.00
N LYS A 260 11.82 27.33 -7.31
CA LYS A 260 11.43 26.34 -8.33
C LYS A 260 12.33 25.11 -8.32
N ARG A 261 13.63 25.26 -8.08
CA ARG A 261 14.56 24.11 -7.98
C ARG A 261 14.24 23.25 -6.77
N ASN A 262 13.93 23.86 -5.64
CA ASN A 262 13.54 23.18 -4.41
C ASN A 262 12.20 22.46 -4.60
N ALA A 263 11.19 23.16 -5.12
CA ALA A 263 9.89 22.57 -5.43
C ALA A 263 9.98 21.42 -6.44
N LEU A 264 10.85 21.52 -7.46
CA LEU A 264 11.10 20.44 -8.41
C LEU A 264 11.77 19.22 -7.74
N THR A 265 12.70 19.47 -6.81
CA THR A 265 13.33 18.41 -6.02
C THR A 265 12.31 17.69 -5.13
N GLU A 266 11.40 18.43 -4.50
CA GLU A 266 10.27 17.86 -3.73
C GLU A 266 9.36 17.00 -4.62
N ILE A 267 9.06 17.46 -5.83
CA ILE A 267 8.30 16.68 -6.82
C ILE A 267 9.03 15.37 -7.15
N PHE A 268 10.34 15.40 -7.39
CA PHE A 268 11.10 14.18 -7.65
C PHE A 268 11.05 13.21 -6.47
N GLN A 269 11.14 13.72 -5.24
CA GLN A 269 11.02 12.91 -4.03
C GLN A 269 9.63 12.28 -3.88
N MET A 270 8.56 13.03 -4.19
CA MET A 270 7.19 12.53 -4.17
C MET A 270 6.94 11.45 -5.22
N VAL A 271 7.34 11.69 -6.47
CA VAL A 271 7.10 10.77 -7.61
C VAL A 271 7.90 9.48 -7.46
N SER A 272 9.06 9.56 -6.82
CA SER A 272 9.96 8.43 -6.57
C SER A 272 9.73 7.72 -5.23
N ALA A 273 8.68 8.09 -4.49
CA ALA A 273 8.36 7.47 -3.21
C ALA A 273 8.16 5.95 -3.36
N GLY A 274 8.79 5.18 -2.48
CA GLY A 274 8.72 3.71 -2.46
C GLY A 274 9.55 2.99 -3.53
N CYS A 275 10.20 3.70 -4.46
CA CYS A 275 11.14 3.08 -5.39
C CYS A 275 12.47 2.74 -4.71
N THR A 276 13.01 1.57 -5.06
CA THR A 276 14.28 1.06 -4.52
C THR A 276 15.41 1.03 -5.55
N LYS A 277 15.13 1.37 -6.81
CA LYS A 277 16.11 1.39 -7.91
C LYS A 277 16.07 2.74 -8.64
N TYR A 278 17.24 3.27 -8.99
CA TYR A 278 17.34 4.60 -9.61
C TYR A 278 16.79 4.61 -11.04
N GLU A 279 16.80 3.49 -11.75
CA GLU A 279 16.22 3.39 -13.09
C GLU A 279 14.69 3.60 -13.07
N ASP A 280 14.01 3.05 -12.05
CA ASP A 280 12.57 3.22 -11.86
C ASP A 280 12.23 4.68 -11.51
N ASP A 281 13.08 5.33 -10.72
CA ASP A 281 12.96 6.76 -10.42
C ASP A 281 13.09 7.62 -11.68
N VAL A 282 14.14 7.36 -12.48
CA VAL A 282 14.32 8.07 -13.76
C VAL A 282 13.10 7.89 -14.63
N HIS A 283 12.54 6.68 -14.74
CA HIS A 283 11.35 6.44 -15.54
C HIS A 283 10.16 7.29 -15.07
N LYS A 284 9.82 7.21 -13.78
CA LYS A 284 8.67 7.93 -13.22
C LYS A 284 8.84 9.45 -13.28
N ILE A 285 10.04 9.96 -12.99
CA ILE A 285 10.35 11.39 -13.07
C ILE A 285 10.18 11.86 -14.52
N MET A 286 10.78 11.15 -15.48
CA MET A 286 10.72 11.54 -16.88
C MET A 286 9.30 11.51 -17.45
N GLU A 287 8.48 10.51 -17.11
CA GLU A 287 7.06 10.45 -17.49
C GLU A 287 6.25 11.60 -16.90
N LYS A 288 6.60 12.05 -15.70
CA LYS A 288 5.92 13.16 -15.04
C LYS A 288 6.34 14.53 -15.56
N MET A 289 7.56 14.64 -16.10
CA MET A 289 8.12 15.91 -16.58
C MET A 289 7.76 16.22 -18.02
N ILE A 290 7.88 15.26 -18.93
CA ILE A 290 7.81 15.53 -20.38
C ILE A 290 7.02 14.44 -21.12
N ASN A 291 6.17 14.85 -22.06
CA ASN A 291 5.42 13.92 -22.90
C ASN A 291 6.28 13.34 -24.03
N LYS A 292 5.69 12.46 -24.84
CA LYS A 292 6.35 11.86 -26.00
C LYS A 292 6.87 12.89 -27.02
N GLU A 293 6.13 13.97 -27.29
CA GLU A 293 6.52 14.98 -28.27
C GLU A 293 7.83 15.66 -27.88
N VAL A 294 7.95 16.08 -26.61
CA VAL A 294 9.18 16.64 -26.06
C VAL A 294 10.29 15.59 -26.01
N GLN A 295 10.00 14.37 -25.56
CA GLN A 295 10.99 13.28 -25.50
C GLN A 295 11.63 12.99 -26.87
N LEU A 296 10.88 13.12 -27.97
CA LEU A 296 11.40 12.90 -29.31
C LEU A 296 12.45 13.94 -29.74
N GLN A 297 12.44 15.14 -29.15
CA GLN A 297 13.39 16.23 -29.43
C GLN A 297 14.74 16.08 -28.70
N TYR A 298 14.80 15.23 -27.68
CA TYR A 298 15.97 15.08 -26.81
C TYR A 298 16.62 13.69 -26.92
N SER A 299 17.92 13.67 -26.63
CA SER A 299 18.70 12.48 -26.35
C SER A 299 19.54 12.74 -25.10
N GLY A 300 20.03 11.70 -24.42
CA GLY A 300 20.83 11.90 -23.20
C GLY A 300 21.98 12.90 -23.39
N CYS A 301 22.83 12.68 -24.40
CA CYS A 301 24.05 13.48 -24.62
C CYS A 301 24.06 14.35 -25.89
N GLY A 302 22.95 14.47 -26.62
CA GLY A 302 22.87 15.35 -27.80
C GLY A 302 23.76 14.96 -29.00
N ARG A 303 24.16 13.69 -29.13
CA ARG A 303 25.09 13.26 -30.19
C ARG A 303 24.50 13.53 -31.57
N LYS A 304 25.26 14.25 -32.41
CA LYS A 304 24.91 14.53 -33.81
C LYS A 304 25.49 13.46 -34.72
N VAL A 305 24.69 12.94 -35.63
CA VAL A 305 25.12 12.01 -36.68
C VAL A 305 24.85 12.67 -38.03
N LYS A 306 25.91 12.92 -38.82
CA LYS A 306 25.81 13.63 -40.12
C LYS A 306 25.12 14.99 -40.02
N GLY A 307 25.44 15.78 -38.98
CA GLY A 307 24.88 17.11 -38.76
C GLY A 307 23.46 17.14 -38.19
N VAL A 308 22.73 16.02 -38.24
CA VAL A 308 21.39 15.87 -37.68
C VAL A 308 21.49 15.23 -36.30
N GLY A 309 20.95 15.88 -35.27
CA GLY A 309 20.98 15.37 -33.91
C GLY A 309 19.88 15.97 -33.06
N LYS A 310 19.55 15.26 -31.99
CA LYS A 310 18.60 15.71 -30.97
C LYS A 310 19.29 16.65 -29.98
N LYS A 311 18.52 17.46 -29.26
CA LYS A 311 19.04 18.27 -28.15
C LYS A 311 19.60 17.38 -27.04
N SER A 312 20.57 17.89 -26.28
CA SER A 312 21.16 17.21 -25.13
C SER A 312 20.27 17.41 -23.90
N PHE A 313 19.74 16.32 -23.32
CA PHE A 313 18.96 16.42 -22.08
C PHE A 313 19.88 16.65 -20.88
N LYS A 314 21.11 16.13 -20.92
CA LYS A 314 22.13 16.34 -19.88
C LYS A 314 22.41 17.83 -19.61
N GLU A 315 22.26 18.68 -20.62
CA GLU A 315 22.52 20.11 -20.53
C GLU A 315 21.35 20.91 -19.91
N THR A 316 20.22 20.26 -19.62
CA THR A 316 19.06 20.90 -19.00
C THR A 316 19.25 21.04 -17.49
N GLU A 317 18.73 22.12 -16.91
CA GLU A 317 18.73 22.30 -15.45
C GLU A 317 17.89 21.22 -14.76
N THR A 318 16.80 20.80 -15.40
CA THR A 318 15.97 19.69 -14.98
C THR A 318 16.79 18.42 -14.79
N TYR A 319 17.69 18.09 -15.73
CA TYR A 319 18.61 16.96 -15.57
C TYR A 319 19.57 17.16 -14.40
N GLN A 320 20.18 18.34 -14.26
CA GLN A 320 21.14 18.60 -13.18
C GLN A 320 20.51 18.41 -11.80
N ILE A 321 19.28 18.88 -11.62
CA ILE A 321 18.51 18.73 -10.37
C ILE A 321 18.17 17.25 -10.15
N MET A 322 17.72 16.54 -11.18
CA MET A 322 17.41 15.11 -11.10
C MET A 322 18.65 14.28 -10.76
N GLU A 323 19.79 14.56 -11.41
CA GLU A 323 21.05 13.88 -11.15
C GLU A 323 21.50 14.10 -9.71
N LYS A 324 21.49 15.35 -9.22
CA LYS A 324 21.83 15.67 -7.82
C LYS A 324 20.90 14.94 -6.83
N PHE A 325 19.59 14.94 -7.10
CA PHE A 325 18.59 14.24 -6.28
C PHE A 325 18.87 12.73 -6.21
N LEU A 326 19.07 12.07 -7.36
CA LEU A 326 19.30 10.63 -7.43
C LEU A 326 20.65 10.24 -6.81
N MET A 327 21.70 11.04 -7.03
CA MET A 327 23.00 10.82 -6.40
C MET A 327 22.88 10.87 -4.88
N ALA A 328 22.13 11.82 -4.31
CA ALA A 328 21.89 11.90 -2.87
C ALA A 328 21.05 10.72 -2.35
N LYS A 329 19.98 10.34 -3.07
CA LYS A 329 19.08 9.24 -2.67
C LYS A 329 19.78 7.88 -2.66
N TYR A 330 20.68 7.63 -3.62
CA TYR A 330 21.35 6.34 -3.82
C TYR A 330 22.83 6.33 -3.39
N GLN A 331 23.32 7.38 -2.74
CA GLN A 331 24.73 7.51 -2.32
C GLN A 331 25.22 6.36 -1.41
N LYS A 332 24.28 5.68 -0.72
CA LYS A 332 24.58 4.57 0.21
C LYS A 332 24.77 3.21 -0.48
N SER A 333 24.35 3.06 -1.73
CA SER A 333 24.70 1.89 -2.53
C SER A 333 26.07 2.15 -3.17
N ASN A 334 27.11 1.44 -2.73
CA ASN A 334 28.51 1.49 -3.24
C ASN A 334 28.68 1.32 -4.78
N GLY A 335 27.60 1.27 -5.56
CA GLY A 335 27.62 1.23 -7.02
C GLY A 335 27.55 2.63 -7.61
N LYS A 336 28.43 2.92 -8.56
CA LYS A 336 28.35 4.09 -9.43
C LYS A 336 27.01 4.08 -10.18
N ILE A 337 26.08 4.97 -9.83
CA ILE A 337 24.79 5.05 -10.53
C ILE A 337 24.96 5.71 -11.91
N GLY A 338 24.34 5.12 -12.93
CA GLY A 338 24.42 5.57 -14.31
C GLY A 338 23.21 6.42 -14.71
N VAL A 339 22.97 7.56 -14.05
CA VAL A 339 21.77 8.40 -14.28
C VAL A 339 21.63 8.76 -15.77
N ILE A 340 22.71 9.24 -16.41
CA ILE A 340 22.70 9.57 -17.85
C ILE A 340 22.38 8.35 -18.74
N THR A 341 22.81 7.16 -18.34
CA THR A 341 22.55 5.92 -19.07
C THR A 341 21.06 5.56 -18.99
N ALA A 342 20.48 5.63 -17.78
CA ALA A 342 19.05 5.40 -17.58
C ALA A 342 18.20 6.42 -18.37
N VAL A 343 18.56 7.71 -18.33
CA VAL A 343 17.88 8.75 -19.12
C VAL A 343 18.01 8.51 -20.62
N SER A 344 19.19 8.09 -21.09
CA SER A 344 19.41 7.77 -22.51
C SER A 344 18.56 6.59 -22.96
N ASN A 345 18.46 5.54 -22.14
CA ASN A 345 17.61 4.38 -22.40
C ASN A 345 16.12 4.77 -22.39
N PHE A 346 15.71 5.66 -21.48
CA PHE A 346 14.36 6.18 -21.46
C PHE A 346 14.03 6.97 -22.74
N LEU A 347 14.90 7.88 -23.18
CA LEU A 347 14.64 8.73 -24.34
C LEU A 347 14.73 7.97 -25.68
N SER A 348 15.55 6.91 -25.76
CA SER A 348 15.64 6.08 -26.97
C SER A 348 14.34 5.32 -27.24
N GLY A 349 13.62 4.92 -26.18
CA GLY A 349 12.30 4.28 -26.26
C GLY A 349 11.14 5.18 -26.66
N ALA A 350 11.32 6.51 -26.74
CA ALA A 350 10.23 7.46 -26.96
C ALA A 350 9.42 7.21 -28.25
N LYS A 351 10.08 6.74 -29.32
CA LYS A 351 9.42 6.43 -30.61
C LYS A 351 8.44 5.25 -30.50
N ASP A 352 8.62 4.38 -29.50
CA ASP A 352 7.89 3.12 -29.35
C ASP A 352 6.70 3.26 -28.40
N ARG A 353 6.69 4.31 -27.58
CA ARG A 353 5.61 4.65 -26.66
C ARG A 353 4.30 4.97 -27.39
N GLU A 354 3.19 4.81 -26.66
CA GLU A 354 1.84 5.11 -27.15
C GLU A 354 1.50 4.36 -28.47
N GLY A 355 1.80 3.06 -28.51
CA GLY A 355 1.48 2.22 -29.67
C GLY A 355 2.40 2.42 -30.89
N GLY A 356 3.47 3.24 -30.78
CA GLY A 356 4.40 3.49 -31.89
C GLY A 356 5.06 2.22 -32.44
N ARG A 357 5.33 1.22 -31.58
CA ARG A 357 5.83 -0.10 -32.01
C ARG A 357 4.81 -0.86 -32.87
N ALA A 358 3.53 -0.85 -32.47
CA ALA A 358 2.46 -1.49 -33.21
C ALA A 358 2.22 -0.82 -34.57
N GLN A 359 2.27 0.51 -34.62
CA GLN A 359 2.15 1.27 -35.88
C GLN A 359 3.28 0.94 -36.86
N ARG A 360 4.54 0.87 -36.41
CA ARG A 360 5.64 0.49 -37.31
C ARG A 360 5.53 -0.95 -37.83
N ASN A 361 5.01 -1.85 -37.01
CA ASN A 361 4.79 -3.23 -37.43
C ASN A 361 3.58 -3.39 -38.36
N LYS A 362 2.65 -2.44 -38.40
CA LYS A 362 1.53 -2.42 -39.37
C LYS A 362 1.93 -1.96 -40.77
N TYR A 363 3.06 -1.26 -40.92
CA TYR A 363 3.57 -0.73 -42.19
C TYR A 363 4.91 -1.36 -42.62
N LYS A 364 5.28 -2.49 -41.99
CA LYS A 364 6.31 -3.41 -42.46
C LYS A 364 5.61 -4.58 -43.10
#